data_AF-A0A380DY44-F1
#
_entry.id   AF-A0A380DY44-F1
#
_cell.length_a   1.000
_cell.length_b   1.000
_cell.length_c   1.000
_cell.angle_alpha   90.00
_cell.angle_beta   90.00
_cell.angle_gamma   90.00
#
_symmetry.space_group_name_H-M   'P 1'
#
loop_
_entity.id
_entity.type
_entity.pdbx_description
1 polymer ?
#
loop_
_entity_poly.entity_id
_entity_poly.type
_entity_poly.pdbx_seq_one_letter_code
_entity_poly.pdbx_strand_id
1 'polypeptide(L)' 'MKTFKAVRFQIVNEHGRIIEYELEDGVIINKEESGTGWLLEIVISNEHYENI' A
#
# COMPACT_ATOMS: atom_id res chain seq x y z
N MET A 1 8.73 -17.25 2.67
CA MET A 1 7.91 -16.33 3.51
C MET A 1 6.81 -15.75 2.62
N LYS A 2 5.58 -15.62 3.11
CA LYS A 2 4.42 -15.13 2.32
C LYS A 2 3.84 -13.78 2.81
N THR A 3 4.34 -13.28 3.94
CA THR A 3 3.90 -12.05 4.58
C THR A 3 5.12 -11.18 4.84
N PHE A 4 5.00 -9.88 4.54
CA PHE A 4 6.09 -8.91 4.61
C PHE A 4 5.60 -7.61 5.24
N LYS A 5 6.49 -6.89 5.93
CA LYS A 5 6.21 -5.53 6.40
C LYS A 5 6.31 -4.55 5.23
N ALA A 6 5.29 -3.74 5.00
CA ALA A 6 5.33 -2.63 4.07
C ALA A 6 5.92 -1.40 4.78
N VAL A 7 6.95 -0.78 4.19
CA VAL A 7 7.70 0.31 4.83
C VAL A 7 7.53 1.67 4.14
N ARG A 8 7.02 1.68 2.90
CA ARG A 8 6.71 2.88 2.11
C ARG A 8 5.54 2.58 1.18
N PHE A 9 4.69 3.57 0.94
CA PHE A 9 3.56 3.46 0.00
C PHE A 9 3.49 4.71 -0.88
N GLN A 10 3.39 4.51 -2.19
CA GLN A 10 3.41 5.58 -3.18
C GLN A 10 2.36 5.33 -4.26
N ILE A 11 1.70 6.39 -4.69
CA ILE A 11 0.86 6.40 -5.89
C ILE A 11 1.56 7.26 -6.95
N VAL A 12 1.66 6.72 -8.16
CA VAL A 12 2.25 7.42 -9.31
C VAL A 12 1.17 7.69 -10.33
N ASN A 13 1.01 8.95 -10.73
CA ASN A 13 0.02 9.34 -11.74
C ASN A 13 0.55 9.22 -13.18
N GLU A 14 -0.30 9.48 -14.16
CA GLU A 14 0.03 9.39 -15.61
C GLU A 14 1.18 10.31 -16.05
N HIS A 15 1.48 11.37 -15.29
CA HIS A 15 2.58 12.30 -15.55
C HIS A 15 3.87 11.91 -14.80
N GLY A 16 3.89 10.75 -14.13
CA GLY A 16 5.03 10.30 -13.34
C GLY A 16 5.20 11.06 -12.01
N ARG A 17 4.20 11.84 -11.57
CA ARG A 17 4.26 12.49 -10.26
C ARG A 17 4.07 11.44 -9.18
N ILE A 18 4.99 11.41 -8.23
CA ILE A 18 4.96 10.54 -7.06
C ILE A 18 4.22 11.28 -5.93
N ILE A 19 3.25 10.60 -5.33
CA ILE A 19 2.59 11.00 -4.09
C ILE A 19 2.90 9.90 -3.08
N GLU A 20 3.71 10.23 -2.07
CA GLU A 20 4.07 9.30 -0.99
C GLU A 20 3.17 9.57 0.22
N TYR A 21 2.70 8.49 0.83
CA TYR A 21 1.92 8.52 2.06
C TYR A 21 2.77 7.95 3.20
N GLU A 22 2.91 8.71 4.28
CA GLU A 22 3.58 8.25 5.48
C GLU A 22 2.74 7.13 6.14
N LEU A 23 3.39 6.00 6.42
CA LEU A 23 2.75 4.82 7.00
C LEU A 23 2.89 4.84 8.53
N GLU A 24 1.75 4.74 9.24
CA GLU A 24 1.75 4.38 10.66
C GLU A 24 2.03 2.88 10.81
N ASP A 25 1.41 2.05 9.95
CA ASP A 25 1.69 0.62 9.83
C ASP A 25 1.39 0.11 8.41
N GLY A 26 1.91 -1.07 8.08
CA GLY A 26 1.67 -1.68 6.78
C GLY A 26 2.10 -3.14 6.67
N VAL A 27 1.24 -3.96 6.07
CA VAL A 27 1.50 -5.37 5.77
C VAL A 27 1.13 -5.69 4.33
N ILE A 28 1.97 -6.49 3.67
CA ILE A 28 1.68 -7.04 2.34
C ILE A 28 1.79 -8.57 2.36
N ILE A 29 0.77 -9.23 1.81
CA ILE A 29 0.60 -10.69 1.82
C ILE A 29 0.57 -11.19 0.37
N ASN A 30 1.45 -12.14 0.04
CA ASN A 30 1.38 -12.89 -1.21
C ASN A 30 0.25 -13.94 -1.10
N LYS A 31 -0.77 -13.82 -1.96
CA LYS A 31 -1.93 -14.73 -2.05
C LYS A 31 -1.96 -15.48 -3.40
N GLU A 32 -0.79 -15.82 -3.93
CA GLU A 32 -0.64 -16.62 -5.16
C GLU A 32 -1.42 -17.95 -5.10
N GLU A 33 -1.53 -18.57 -3.92
CA GLU A 33 -2.26 -19.83 -3.74
C GLU A 33 -3.78 -19.72 -3.97
N SER A 34 -4.37 -18.55 -3.73
CA SER A 34 -5.78 -18.29 -4.04
C SER A 34 -5.99 -17.70 -5.44
N GLY A 35 -4.92 -17.44 -6.20
CA GLY A 35 -5.00 -16.80 -7.51
C GLY A 35 -5.41 -15.32 -7.47
N THR A 36 -5.38 -14.69 -6.29
CA THR A 36 -5.85 -13.31 -6.08
C THR A 36 -4.72 -12.28 -6.00
N GLY A 37 -3.51 -12.66 -6.42
CA GLY A 37 -2.34 -11.76 -6.41
C GLY A 37 -1.86 -11.44 -5.00
N TRP A 38 -1.71 -10.15 -4.68
CA TRP A 38 -1.21 -9.65 -3.39
C TRP A 38 -2.28 -8.85 -2.68
N LEU A 39 -2.29 -8.91 -1.36
CA LEU A 39 -3.14 -8.07 -0.51
C LEU A 39 -2.26 -7.10 0.28
N LEU A 40 -2.60 -5.81 0.21
CA LEU A 40 -1.93 -4.73 0.93
C LEU A 40 -2.92 -4.12 1.93
N GLU A 41 -2.49 -3.98 3.18
CA GLU A 41 -3.21 -3.25 4.22
C GLU A 41 -2.25 -2.24 4.84
N ILE A 42 -2.67 -0.99 4.93
CA ILE A 42 -1.87 0.13 5.46
C ILE A 42 -2.72 1.00 6.38
N VAL A 43 -2.07 1.61 7.37
CA VAL A 43 -2.64 2.65 8.21
C VAL A 43 -1.88 3.94 7.92
N ILE A 44 -2.62 5.00 7.58
CA ILE A 44 -2.10 6.33 7.24
C ILE A 44 -3.00 7.41 7.86
N SER A 45 -2.50 8.64 7.90
CA SER A 45 -3.25 9.81 8.39
C SER A 45 -4.61 9.96 7.69
N ASN A 46 -5.64 10.30 8.47
CA ASN A 46 -6.99 10.58 7.95
C ASN A 46 -7.09 11.90 7.17
N GLU A 47 -6.03 12.70 7.12
CA GLU A 47 -5.92 13.88 6.25
C GLU A 47 -6.20 13.54 4.78
N HIS A 48 -5.95 12.29 4.39
CA HIS A 48 -6.16 11.81 3.03
C HIS A 48 -7.53 11.17 2.79
N TYR A 49 -8.48 11.20 3.75
CA TYR A 49 -9.77 10.52 3.65
C TYR A 49 -10.58 10.88 2.40
N GLU A 50 -10.58 12.15 1.99
CA GLU A 50 -11.31 12.61 0.79
C GLU A 50 -10.56 12.37 -0.54
N ASN A 51 -9.29 11.92 -0.47
CA ASN A 51 -8.40 11.77 -1.63
C ASN A 51 -8.17 10.30 -2.05
N ILE A 52 -8.82 9.35 -1.36
CA ILE A 52 -8.68 7.90 -1.58
C ILE A 52 -9.98 7.33 -2.12
#